data_AF-Q2J4G2-F1
#
_entry.id   AF-Q2J4G2-F1
#
_cell.length_a   1.000
_cell.length_b   1.000
_cell.length_c   1.000
_cell.angle_alpha   90.00
_cell.angle_beta   90.00
_cell.angle_gamma   90.00
#
_symmetry.space_group_name_H-M   'P 1'
#
loop_
_entity.id
_entity.type
_entity.pdbx_description
1 polymer ?
#
loop_
_entity_poly.entity_id
_entity_poly.type
_entity_poly.pdbx_seq_one_letter_code
_entity_poly.pdbx_strand_id
1 'polypeptide(L)'
;MAEIVTGERQATIDPLKHSQPLGGALVFLGLAGSLPIMHGAQGCASFAKALLTRHFNEPIPLQTTAITEVTAVLGSGEAMVETLDAIRKKQRPEIIGLLTTGVTEVSGEDVGGQLRKYLSAWNETDSSGPEAGANGSAPGRAPLIVGVSTPDFIGGLSDGWSAALEALVRAVVPAEHSETEPSEARYFTGRTAFIAASAPVTHLTTPGSAGSAEAARSTRSTRSTRSARSLGSAEAARSTRSARSLGSAARRVAAADGGALDPRQLAVLVGPSLTAADLDELGELIRAFGLDPVLVPDLSGSVDGHLAPAWQPTTTGGTGLARLRALGRSRAVLVAGATAAAAGDLLAARTGARILRHRHLSGLTEMDTLVTELIELTGASAPARVRQARARLADGLLDTHFVLGGARVALAMEPETLVAVGSLLHDVGAEVVAAVSPTAAPVLADAPWDEVVVGDLTDLAERARAGGAHLVLGSSHAREVADRIGAAHLPVGFPIFDRLGAALAGTAGYAGSLRLLIDAANRLLDHEHVHRRSGRRFSVSGADGQPAHRTEIPTQPGSAGESDQLDNLFQESPC
;
A
#
# COMPACT_ATOMS: atom_id res chain seq x y z
N MET A 1 -13.53 -20.61 0.85
CA MET A 1 -12.10 -20.24 0.85
C MET A 1 -11.58 -20.64 -0.50
N ALA A 2 -11.02 -19.68 -1.23
CA ALA A 2 -10.46 -19.92 -2.55
C ALA A 2 -9.27 -20.89 -2.48
N GLU A 3 -9.14 -21.75 -3.47
CA GLU A 3 -7.92 -22.52 -3.71
C GLU A 3 -6.84 -21.60 -4.28
N ILE A 4 -5.68 -21.55 -3.63
CA ILE A 4 -4.55 -20.75 -4.10
C ILE A 4 -3.62 -21.66 -4.91
N VAL A 5 -3.58 -21.44 -6.22
CA VAL A 5 -2.73 -22.22 -7.15
C VAL A 5 -1.57 -21.36 -7.65
N THR A 6 -0.45 -21.99 -7.97
CA THR A 6 0.70 -21.31 -8.60
C THR A 6 0.79 -21.73 -10.06
N GLY A 7 1.10 -20.79 -10.95
CA GLY A 7 1.30 -21.10 -12.37
C GLY A 7 2.38 -22.17 -12.57
N GLU A 8 2.16 -23.09 -13.52
CA GLU A 8 3.09 -24.19 -13.81
C GLU A 8 4.32 -23.75 -14.62
N ARG A 9 4.29 -22.53 -15.18
CA ARG A 9 5.31 -22.02 -16.09
C ARG A 9 6.54 -21.54 -15.32
N GLN A 10 7.71 -21.98 -15.76
CA GLN A 10 9.00 -21.56 -15.18
C GLN A 10 9.47 -20.19 -15.67
N ALA A 11 8.95 -19.72 -16.82
CA ALA A 11 9.25 -18.40 -17.35
C ALA A 11 8.02 -17.50 -17.16
N THR A 12 8.25 -16.30 -16.64
CA THR A 12 7.23 -15.26 -16.51
C THR A 12 7.12 -14.47 -17.81
N ILE A 13 5.91 -14.31 -18.34
CA ILE A 13 5.61 -13.57 -19.58
C ILE A 13 4.60 -12.48 -19.24
N ASP A 14 4.90 -11.23 -19.61
CA ASP A 14 4.09 -10.06 -19.25
C ASP A 14 3.84 -10.00 -17.72
N PRO A 15 4.90 -9.79 -16.92
CA PRO A 15 4.82 -9.90 -15.45
C PRO A 15 3.81 -8.90 -14.86
N LEU A 16 2.99 -9.41 -13.94
CA LEU A 16 2.10 -8.59 -13.11
C LEU A 16 2.84 -7.99 -11.90
N LYS A 17 3.92 -8.66 -11.45
CA LYS A 17 4.66 -8.34 -10.23
C LYS A 17 5.50 -7.07 -10.36
N HIS A 18 5.41 -6.23 -9.34
CA HIS A 18 6.31 -5.09 -9.12
C HIS A 18 7.23 -5.36 -7.91
N SER A 19 8.36 -4.66 -7.84
CA SER A 19 9.41 -4.94 -6.84
C SER A 19 9.10 -4.33 -5.46
N GLN A 20 9.64 -4.95 -4.39
CA GLN A 20 9.50 -4.43 -3.02
C GLN A 20 9.98 -2.98 -2.84
N PRO A 21 11.12 -2.53 -3.41
CA PRO A 21 11.57 -1.14 -3.25
C PRO A 21 10.54 -0.13 -3.77
N LEU A 22 9.75 -0.49 -4.79
CA LEU A 22 8.70 0.39 -5.30
C LEU A 22 7.58 0.58 -4.26
N GLY A 23 7.13 -0.51 -3.64
CA GLY A 23 6.13 -0.46 -2.57
C GLY A 23 6.62 0.29 -1.34
N GLY A 24 7.87 0.06 -0.94
CA GLY A 24 8.49 0.83 0.14
C GLY A 24 8.60 2.32 -0.18
N ALA A 25 8.97 2.67 -1.42
CA ALA A 25 9.04 4.07 -1.86
C ALA A 25 7.68 4.77 -1.79
N LEU A 26 6.59 4.09 -2.18
CA LEU A 26 5.23 4.65 -2.07
C LEU A 26 4.85 5.00 -0.63
N VAL A 27 5.23 4.18 0.36
CA VAL A 27 5.00 4.52 1.78
C VAL A 27 5.68 5.85 2.15
N PHE A 28 6.94 6.03 1.75
CA PHE A 28 7.66 7.27 2.01
C PHE A 28 7.14 8.46 1.20
N LEU A 29 6.52 8.23 0.04
CA LEU A 29 5.88 9.29 -0.74
C LEU A 29 4.64 9.86 -0.04
N GLY A 30 3.95 9.09 0.79
CA GLY A 30 2.81 9.58 1.58
C GLY A 30 3.19 10.24 2.91
N LEU A 31 4.46 10.60 3.10
CA LEU A 31 4.93 11.33 4.29
C LEU A 31 5.42 12.72 3.87
N ALA A 32 5.14 13.76 4.65
CA ALA A 32 5.55 15.13 4.31
C ALA A 32 7.04 15.38 4.56
N GLY A 33 7.70 16.14 3.67
CA GLY A 33 9.13 16.45 3.78
C GLY A 33 10.04 15.21 3.64
N SER A 34 9.54 14.17 2.97
CA SER A 34 10.18 12.87 2.82
C SER A 34 10.95 12.75 1.51
N LEU A 35 12.00 11.94 1.53
CA LEU A 35 12.78 11.57 0.36
C LEU A 35 13.12 10.07 0.40
N PRO A 36 12.45 9.22 -0.39
CA PRO A 36 12.87 7.84 -0.58
C PRO A 36 14.19 7.77 -1.38
N ILE A 37 15.05 6.85 -0.98
CA ILE A 37 16.35 6.54 -1.59
C ILE A 37 16.41 5.04 -1.80
N MET A 38 16.65 4.62 -3.05
CA MET A 38 16.98 3.22 -3.36
C MET A 38 18.50 3.03 -3.30
N HIS A 39 18.98 2.33 -2.27
CA HIS A 39 20.36 1.93 -2.11
C HIS A 39 20.66 0.80 -3.11
N GLY A 40 21.28 1.15 -4.23
CA GLY A 40 21.28 0.30 -5.42
C GLY A 40 21.86 0.96 -6.66
N ALA A 41 21.83 0.22 -7.76
CA ALA A 41 22.20 0.75 -9.07
C ALA A 41 21.22 1.85 -9.53
N GLN A 42 21.71 2.80 -10.33
CA GLN A 42 20.94 3.98 -10.75
C GLN A 42 19.64 3.63 -11.52
N GLY A 43 19.63 2.48 -12.21
CA GLY A 43 18.47 2.01 -12.97
C GLY A 43 17.23 1.79 -12.10
N CYS A 44 17.39 1.25 -10.88
CA CYS A 44 16.27 0.91 -9.99
C CYS A 44 15.39 2.13 -9.69
N ALA A 45 16.01 3.25 -9.25
CA ALA A 45 15.29 4.48 -8.97
C ALA A 45 14.73 5.14 -10.25
N SER A 46 15.46 5.07 -11.37
CA SER A 46 15.02 5.70 -12.62
C SER A 46 13.75 5.06 -13.18
N PHE A 47 13.67 3.72 -13.19
CA PHE A 47 12.47 3.01 -13.63
C PHE A 47 11.29 3.20 -12.69
N ALA A 48 11.52 3.10 -11.38
CA ALA A 48 10.48 3.36 -10.38
C ALA A 48 9.92 4.78 -10.52
N LYS A 49 10.80 5.78 -10.66
CA LYS A 49 10.41 7.18 -10.87
C LYS A 49 9.59 7.36 -12.14
N ALA A 50 10.03 6.78 -13.26
CA ALA A 50 9.30 6.88 -14.52
C ALA A 50 7.89 6.27 -14.43
N LEU A 51 7.75 5.13 -13.75
CA LEU A 51 6.46 4.46 -13.57
C LEU A 51 5.52 5.27 -12.68
N LEU A 52 6.02 5.74 -11.53
CA LEU A 52 5.26 6.55 -10.59
C LEU A 52 4.84 7.88 -11.22
N THR A 53 5.74 8.58 -11.93
CA THR A 53 5.40 9.81 -12.64
C THR A 53 4.32 9.59 -13.68
N ARG A 54 4.32 8.47 -14.41
CA ARG A 54 3.25 8.16 -15.38
C ARG A 54 1.94 7.78 -14.71
N HIS A 55 1.98 7.22 -13.51
CA HIS A 55 0.77 6.83 -12.77
C HIS A 55 0.08 8.04 -12.14
N PHE A 56 0.84 8.83 -11.39
CA PHE A 56 0.33 10.01 -10.68
C PHE A 56 0.24 11.24 -11.60
N ASN A 57 0.95 11.25 -12.73
CA ASN A 57 1.13 12.42 -13.61
C ASN A 57 1.79 13.61 -12.89
N GLU A 58 2.72 13.32 -11.98
CA GLU A 58 3.39 14.29 -11.12
C GLU A 58 4.91 14.07 -11.01
N PRO A 59 5.69 15.11 -10.63
CA PRO A 59 7.09 14.96 -10.29
C PRO A 59 7.28 14.11 -9.03
N ILE A 60 8.00 12.99 -9.15
CA ILE A 60 8.23 12.08 -8.02
C ILE A 60 9.63 12.31 -7.40
N PRO A 61 9.72 12.65 -6.09
CA PRO A 61 10.99 12.72 -5.38
C PRO A 61 11.47 11.31 -5.05
N LEU A 62 12.49 10.84 -5.78
CA LEU A 62 13.13 9.54 -5.57
C LEU A 62 14.60 9.64 -5.98
N GLN A 63 15.50 9.16 -5.11
CA GLN A 63 16.94 9.20 -5.31
C GLN A 63 17.57 7.81 -5.22
N THR A 64 18.87 7.72 -5.49
CA THR A 64 19.66 6.48 -5.45
C THR A 64 21.07 6.77 -4.98
N THR A 65 21.71 5.76 -4.38
CA THR A 65 23.15 5.80 -4.04
C THR A 65 24.05 5.47 -5.22
N ALA A 66 23.47 5.12 -6.39
CA ALA A 66 24.17 4.91 -7.65
C ALA A 66 25.34 3.92 -7.55
N ILE A 67 25.08 2.73 -7.00
CA ILE A 67 26.07 1.65 -6.90
C ILE A 67 26.56 1.27 -8.29
N THR A 68 27.88 1.33 -8.45
CA THR A 68 28.64 0.88 -9.61
C THR A 68 29.18 -0.54 -9.41
N GLU A 69 29.69 -1.16 -10.47
CA GLU A 69 30.36 -2.47 -10.41
C GLU A 69 31.50 -2.50 -9.37
N VAL A 70 32.25 -1.41 -9.25
CA VAL A 70 33.38 -1.31 -8.30
C VAL A 70 32.88 -1.27 -6.86
N THR A 71 31.88 -0.42 -6.57
CA THR A 71 31.30 -0.32 -5.22
C THR A 71 30.50 -1.56 -4.84
N ALA A 72 29.98 -2.33 -5.81
CA ALA A 72 29.35 -3.61 -5.53
C ALA A 72 30.35 -4.67 -5.03
N VAL A 73 31.62 -4.59 -5.48
CA VAL A 73 32.70 -5.51 -5.06
C VAL A 73 33.36 -5.03 -3.76
N LEU A 74 33.67 -3.74 -3.65
CA LEU A 74 34.39 -3.17 -2.50
C LEU A 74 33.48 -2.85 -1.30
N GLY A 75 32.16 -2.90 -1.50
CA GLY A 75 31.15 -2.46 -0.55
C GLY A 75 30.74 -1.01 -0.77
N SER A 76 29.43 -0.74 -0.75
CA SER A 76 28.88 0.57 -1.11
C SER A 76 28.59 1.50 0.09
N GLY A 77 29.07 1.15 1.28
CA GLY A 77 28.78 1.89 2.51
C GLY A 77 29.32 3.31 2.53
N GLU A 78 30.52 3.56 2.00
CA GLU A 78 31.06 4.93 1.88
C GLU A 78 30.23 5.77 0.89
N ALA A 79 29.84 5.18 -0.24
CA ALA A 79 28.99 5.82 -1.23
C ALA A 79 27.60 6.15 -0.66
N MET A 80 27.05 5.27 0.18
CA MET A 80 25.80 5.52 0.91
C MET A 80 25.94 6.73 1.83
N VAL A 81 26.99 6.77 2.65
CA VAL A 81 27.25 7.88 3.59
C VAL A 81 27.43 9.20 2.85
N GLU A 82 28.24 9.22 1.79
CA GLU A 82 28.44 10.41 0.95
C GLU A 82 27.12 10.91 0.35
N THR A 83 26.31 9.99 -0.17
CA THR A 83 24.99 10.30 -0.73
C THR A 83 24.06 10.89 0.32
N LEU A 84 23.98 10.29 1.51
CA LEU A 84 23.16 10.78 2.62
C LEU A 84 23.59 12.19 3.06
N ASP A 85 24.90 12.45 3.15
CA ASP A 85 25.43 13.77 3.48
C ASP A 85 25.12 14.82 2.40
N ALA A 86 25.28 14.46 1.12
CA ALA A 86 24.93 15.33 0.01
C ALA A 86 23.43 15.67 0.04
N ILE A 87 22.58 14.67 0.33
CA ILE A 87 21.13 14.83 0.40
C ILE A 87 20.72 15.78 1.53
N ARG A 88 21.29 15.57 2.71
CA ARG A 88 21.03 16.42 3.87
C ARG A 88 21.45 17.86 3.65
N LYS A 89 22.61 18.09 3.01
CA LYS A 89 23.14 19.44 2.75
C LYS A 89 22.31 20.19 1.70
N LYS A 90 21.88 19.52 0.62
CA LYS A 90 21.22 20.15 -0.52
C LYS A 90 19.70 20.16 -0.42
N GLN A 91 19.08 19.01 -0.12
CA GLN A 91 17.62 18.85 -0.12
C GLN A 91 16.97 19.02 1.25
N ARG A 92 17.73 18.82 2.34
CA ARG A 92 17.26 18.99 3.74
C ARG A 92 15.91 18.29 4.04
N PRO A 93 15.75 16.99 3.72
CA PRO A 93 14.52 16.28 4.06
C PRO A 93 14.31 16.18 5.57
N GLU A 94 13.06 16.07 6.01
CA GLU A 94 12.69 15.71 7.38
C GLU A 94 12.72 14.20 7.60
N ILE A 95 12.42 13.43 6.54
CA ILE A 95 12.35 11.96 6.57
C ILE A 95 13.12 11.40 5.38
N ILE A 96 13.95 10.39 5.60
CA ILE A 96 14.63 9.64 4.55
C ILE A 96 14.21 8.18 4.67
N GLY A 97 13.63 7.63 3.60
CA GLY A 97 13.39 6.19 3.47
C GLY A 97 14.53 5.54 2.71
N LEU A 98 15.37 4.76 3.39
CA LEU A 98 16.50 4.07 2.78
C LEU A 98 16.10 2.62 2.46
N LEU A 99 15.89 2.34 1.18
CA LEU A 99 15.36 1.08 0.66
C LEU A 99 16.51 0.30 0.01
N THR A 100 16.79 -0.92 0.47
CA THR A 100 17.77 -1.78 -0.21
C THR A 100 17.22 -2.27 -1.55
N THR A 101 18.09 -2.66 -2.46
CA THR A 101 17.72 -3.24 -3.76
C THR A 101 18.34 -4.62 -3.94
N GLY A 102 18.03 -5.30 -5.04
CA GLY A 102 18.57 -6.63 -5.33
C GLY A 102 20.10 -6.70 -5.24
N VAL A 103 20.83 -5.68 -5.73
CA VAL A 103 22.29 -5.66 -5.68
C VAL A 103 22.81 -5.67 -4.23
N THR A 104 22.26 -4.82 -3.37
CA THR A 104 22.73 -4.70 -1.98
C THR A 104 22.33 -5.90 -1.12
N GLU A 105 21.18 -6.50 -1.43
CA GLU A 105 20.69 -7.71 -0.75
C GLU A 105 21.49 -8.95 -1.17
N VAL A 106 21.80 -9.10 -2.46
CA VAL A 106 22.64 -10.22 -2.96
C VAL A 106 24.07 -10.11 -2.46
N SER A 107 24.64 -8.90 -2.41
CA SER A 107 25.96 -8.67 -1.83
C SER A 107 26.01 -8.91 -0.31
N GLY A 108 24.85 -9.02 0.36
CA GLY A 108 24.77 -9.22 1.80
C GLY A 108 25.33 -8.05 2.60
N GLU A 109 25.16 -6.82 2.09
CA GLU A 109 25.69 -5.64 2.77
C GLU A 109 24.99 -5.40 4.12
N ASP A 110 25.76 -5.15 5.17
CA ASP A 110 25.22 -4.71 6.47
C ASP A 110 24.86 -3.21 6.44
N VAL A 111 23.87 -2.87 5.63
CA VAL A 111 23.36 -1.49 5.47
C VAL A 111 22.86 -0.96 6.82
N GLY A 112 22.30 -1.82 7.68
CA GLY A 112 21.81 -1.44 9.01
C GLY A 112 22.94 -1.06 9.96
N GLY A 113 24.02 -1.85 9.98
CA GLY A 113 25.23 -1.53 10.73
C GLY A 113 25.95 -0.29 10.20
N GLN A 114 25.99 -0.09 8.88
CA GLN A 114 26.53 1.14 8.28
C GLN A 114 25.71 2.37 8.66
N LEU A 115 24.37 2.28 8.60
CA LEU A 115 23.48 3.36 9.03
C LEU A 115 23.64 3.66 10.53
N ARG A 116 23.80 2.64 11.38
CA ARG A 116 24.13 2.81 12.81
C ARG A 116 25.42 3.61 12.99
N LYS A 117 26.49 3.22 12.30
CA LYS A 117 27.79 3.91 12.36
C LYS A 117 27.68 5.37 11.90
N TYR A 118 26.98 5.61 10.80
CA TYR A 118 26.73 6.96 10.29
C TYR A 118 26.00 7.84 11.30
N LEU A 119 24.93 7.33 11.91
CA LEU A 119 24.16 8.05 12.92
C LEU A 119 24.95 8.30 14.22
N SER A 120 25.77 7.33 14.65
CA SER A 120 26.66 7.51 15.81
C SER A 120 27.72 8.60 15.59
N ALA A 121 28.42 8.56 14.47
CA ALA A 121 29.44 9.56 14.12
C ALA A 121 28.86 10.98 14.09
N TRP A 122 27.61 11.10 13.64
CA TRP A 122 26.89 12.36 13.64
C TRP A 122 26.50 12.81 15.07
N ASN A 123 26.00 11.91 15.93
CA ASN A 123 25.65 12.25 17.31
C ASN A 123 26.85 12.81 18.09
N GLU A 124 28.05 12.26 17.85
CA GLU A 124 29.30 12.75 18.45
C GLU A 124 29.65 14.17 17.96
N THR A 125 29.44 14.45 16.67
CA THR A 125 29.72 15.75 16.04
C THR A 125 28.76 16.85 16.53
N ASP A 126 27.48 16.53 16.69
CA ASP A 126 26.46 17.46 17.21
C ASP A 126 26.66 17.75 18.72
N SER A 127 27.19 16.78 19.47
CA SER A 127 27.53 16.94 20.90
C SER A 127 28.79 17.79 21.14
N SER A 128 29.59 18.04 20.09
CA SER A 128 30.87 18.75 20.15
C SER A 128 30.90 20.06 19.33
N GLY A 129 29.76 20.46 18.77
CA GLY A 129 29.60 21.75 18.07
C GLY A 129 29.38 22.93 19.03
N PRO A 130 29.80 24.17 18.68
CA PRO A 130 29.50 25.35 19.48
C PRO A 130 27.99 25.59 19.52
N GLU A 131 27.45 25.90 20.70
CA GLU A 131 26.10 26.46 20.85
C GLU A 131 25.90 27.61 19.86
N ALA A 132 24.78 27.55 19.13
CA ALA A 132 24.20 28.62 18.29
C ALA A 132 25.20 29.69 17.80
N GLY A 133 25.79 29.46 16.62
CA GLY A 133 26.50 30.53 15.91
C GLY A 133 25.62 31.78 15.78
N ALA A 134 26.23 32.96 15.93
CA ALA A 134 25.63 34.29 16.05
C ALA A 134 24.70 34.76 14.89
N ASN A 135 24.31 33.88 13.98
CA ASN A 135 23.41 34.13 12.86
C ASN A 135 22.14 33.26 12.97
N GLY A 136 21.41 33.34 14.09
CA GLY A 136 19.96 33.08 14.24
C GLY A 136 19.29 31.86 13.58
N SER A 137 20.03 30.92 12.99
CA SER A 137 19.52 29.74 12.30
C SER A 137 19.74 28.56 13.22
N ALA A 138 18.63 27.97 13.68
CA ALA A 138 18.66 26.81 14.56
C ALA A 138 19.51 25.70 13.94
N PRO A 139 20.30 24.94 14.74
CA PRO A 139 21.04 23.79 14.26
C PRO A 139 20.09 22.87 13.49
N GLY A 140 20.42 22.56 12.24
CA GLY A 140 19.56 21.82 11.33
C GLY A 140 19.20 20.47 11.92
N ARG A 141 17.94 20.30 12.33
CA ARG A 141 17.42 19.06 12.93
C ARG A 141 17.68 17.90 11.96
N ALA A 142 18.44 16.89 12.39
CA ALA A 142 18.70 15.73 11.55
C ALA A 142 17.38 15.02 11.15
N PRO A 143 17.30 14.53 9.88
CA PRO A 143 16.15 13.78 9.42
C PRO A 143 15.95 12.50 10.24
N LEU A 144 14.70 12.04 10.29
CA LEU A 144 14.42 10.65 10.61
C LEU A 144 14.83 9.78 9.42
N ILE A 145 15.81 8.89 9.60
CA ILE A 145 16.17 7.91 8.59
C ILE A 145 15.53 6.57 8.96
N VAL A 146 14.83 5.95 8.03
CA VAL A 146 14.18 4.64 8.20
C VAL A 146 14.74 3.70 7.15
N GLY A 147 15.49 2.69 7.58
CA GLY A 147 16.01 1.64 6.72
C GLY A 147 14.97 0.53 6.51
N VAL A 148 14.86 0.01 5.30
CA VAL A 148 13.96 -1.09 4.95
C VAL A 148 14.69 -2.07 4.04
N SER A 149 14.62 -3.36 4.37
CA SER A 149 15.13 -4.42 3.51
C SER A 149 14.04 -4.73 2.50
N THR A 150 14.33 -4.47 1.22
CA THR A 150 13.40 -4.63 0.11
C THR A 150 14.04 -5.42 -1.04
N PRO A 151 14.35 -6.71 -0.85
CA PRO A 151 14.82 -7.56 -1.94
C PRO A 151 13.78 -7.65 -3.06
N ASP A 152 14.22 -7.42 -4.30
CA ASP A 152 13.36 -7.48 -5.50
C ASP A 152 13.00 -8.91 -5.92
N PHE A 153 13.85 -9.88 -5.59
CA PHE A 153 13.64 -11.30 -5.88
C PHE A 153 12.68 -12.02 -4.91
N ILE A 154 12.23 -11.38 -3.82
CA ILE A 154 11.25 -11.93 -2.87
C ILE A 154 9.97 -11.09 -2.93
N GLY A 155 8.80 -11.71 -2.73
CA GLY A 155 7.54 -10.98 -2.57
C GLY A 155 7.23 -10.06 -3.75
N GLY A 156 6.61 -8.91 -3.49
CA GLY A 156 6.21 -7.92 -4.48
C GLY A 156 5.98 -6.53 -3.87
N LEU A 157 5.21 -5.69 -4.55
CA LEU A 157 4.95 -4.32 -4.10
C LEU A 157 4.30 -4.29 -2.71
N SER A 158 3.29 -5.13 -2.49
CA SER A 158 2.60 -5.21 -1.19
C SER A 158 3.54 -5.60 -0.04
N ASP A 159 4.50 -6.50 -0.26
CA ASP A 159 5.46 -6.90 0.78
C ASP A 159 6.41 -5.76 1.15
N GLY A 160 6.91 -5.03 0.15
CA GLY A 160 7.75 -3.85 0.38
C GLY A 160 7.00 -2.71 1.10
N TRP A 161 5.71 -2.53 0.78
CA TRP A 161 4.84 -1.60 1.49
C TRP A 161 4.67 -2.00 2.96
N SER A 162 4.33 -3.27 3.23
CA SER A 162 4.19 -3.80 4.59
C SER A 162 5.48 -3.63 5.41
N ALA A 163 6.63 -3.98 4.82
CA ALA A 163 7.93 -3.87 5.47
C ALA A 163 8.29 -2.41 5.80
N ALA A 164 8.02 -1.46 4.89
CA ALA A 164 8.27 -0.05 5.10
C ALA A 164 7.37 0.55 6.18
N LEU A 165 6.07 0.19 6.20
CA LEU A 165 5.15 0.59 7.25
C LEU A 165 5.57 0.08 8.63
N GLU A 166 5.96 -1.19 8.71
CA GLU A 166 6.43 -1.77 9.96
C GLU A 166 7.72 -1.08 10.42
N ALA A 167 8.69 -0.85 9.51
CA ALA A 167 9.92 -0.11 9.79
C ALA A 167 9.62 1.29 10.34
N LEU A 168 8.66 1.99 9.73
CA LEU A 168 8.25 3.33 10.13
C LEU A 168 7.63 3.33 11.52
N VAL A 169 6.73 2.38 11.83
CA VAL A 169 6.16 2.25 13.19
C VAL A 169 7.25 1.93 14.20
N ARG A 170 8.17 1.00 13.88
CA ARG A 170 9.32 0.69 14.73
C ARG A 170 10.19 1.92 15.02
N ALA A 171 10.33 2.78 14.01
CA ALA A 171 11.12 3.99 14.05
C ALA A 171 10.55 5.07 14.96
N VAL A 172 9.23 5.28 14.91
CA VAL A 172 8.57 6.42 15.56
C VAL A 172 7.94 6.09 16.90
N VAL A 173 7.62 4.82 17.16
CA VAL A 173 7.10 4.33 18.43
C VAL A 173 7.99 3.19 18.95
N PRO A 174 9.11 3.45 19.63
CA PRO A 174 10.02 2.41 20.13
C PRO A 174 9.36 1.48 21.17
N ALA A 175 9.87 0.25 21.32
CA ALA A 175 9.38 -0.67 22.35
C ALA A 175 9.79 -0.21 23.75
N GLU A 176 8.98 -0.53 24.77
CA GLU A 176 9.42 -0.41 26.17
C GLU A 176 10.60 -1.37 26.40
N HIS A 177 11.65 -0.88 27.06
CA HIS A 177 12.89 -1.62 27.28
C HIS A 177 12.64 -2.92 28.06
N SER A 178 12.74 -4.08 27.40
CA SER A 178 12.90 -5.37 28.09
C SER A 178 14.41 -5.66 28.24
N GLU A 179 14.84 -6.09 29.43
CA GLU A 179 16.24 -6.42 29.73
C GLU A 179 16.84 -7.54 28.83
N THR A 180 16.00 -8.20 28.04
CA THR A 180 16.31 -9.35 27.17
C THR A 180 16.64 -9.03 25.71
N GLU A 181 16.52 -7.78 25.24
CA GLU A 181 17.04 -7.42 23.92
C GLU A 181 18.56 -7.16 23.96
N PRO A 182 19.32 -7.60 22.93
CA PRO A 182 20.76 -7.38 22.88
C PRO A 182 21.08 -5.90 23.05
N SER A 183 22.14 -5.60 23.80
CA SER A 183 22.48 -4.25 24.28
C SER A 183 22.73 -3.19 23.20
N GLU A 184 22.68 -3.57 21.92
CA GLU A 184 22.88 -2.72 20.75
C GLU A 184 21.64 -1.87 20.38
N ALA A 185 20.45 -2.18 20.90
CA ALA A 185 19.23 -1.37 20.71
C ALA A 185 19.17 -0.13 21.64
N ARG A 186 20.14 0.03 22.56
CA ARG A 186 20.06 0.92 23.73
C ARG A 186 20.46 2.39 23.50
N TYR A 187 20.87 2.79 22.28
CA TYR A 187 21.50 4.11 22.06
C TYR A 187 20.76 5.10 21.15
N PHE A 188 19.55 4.80 20.71
CA PHE A 188 18.90 5.60 19.66
C PHE A 188 17.49 6.07 20.02
N THR A 189 17.36 6.85 21.08
CA THR A 189 16.17 7.68 21.32
C THR A 189 16.00 8.70 20.19
N GLY A 190 15.02 8.46 19.30
CA GLY A 190 14.58 9.42 18.29
C GLY A 190 15.23 9.36 16.90
N ARG A 191 16.11 8.37 16.64
CA ARG A 191 16.77 8.13 15.34
C ARG A 191 17.02 6.65 15.12
N THR A 192 16.09 5.92 14.50
CA THR A 192 16.27 4.47 14.33
C THR A 192 17.20 4.11 13.19
N ALA A 193 18.23 3.35 13.54
CA ALA A 193 19.15 2.67 12.64
C ALA A 193 18.76 1.19 12.50
N PHE A 194 17.48 0.95 12.19
CA PHE A 194 16.96 -0.39 11.95
C PHE A 194 16.67 -0.54 10.47
N ILE A 195 16.98 -1.72 9.95
CA ILE A 195 16.42 -2.22 8.71
C ILE A 195 15.38 -3.24 9.12
N ALA A 196 14.09 -2.92 8.93
CA ALA A 196 13.07 -3.96 9.08
C ALA A 196 13.23 -4.94 7.92
N ALA A 197 13.34 -6.24 8.24
CA ALA A 197 13.32 -7.30 7.25
C ALA A 197 11.90 -7.44 6.68
N SER A 198 11.77 -7.61 5.37
CA SER A 198 10.50 -8.10 4.81
C SER A 198 10.25 -9.53 5.32
N ALA A 199 9.00 -9.85 5.64
CA ALA A 199 8.65 -11.16 6.16
C ALA A 199 8.99 -12.25 5.13
N PRO A 200 9.53 -13.41 5.54
CA PRO A 200 9.75 -14.52 4.62
C PRO A 200 8.40 -15.07 4.12
N VAL A 201 8.37 -15.48 2.85
CA VAL A 201 7.22 -16.15 2.25
C VAL A 201 6.90 -17.41 3.04
N THR A 202 5.74 -17.46 3.69
CA THR A 202 5.16 -18.73 4.15
C THR A 202 4.77 -19.53 2.92
N HIS A 203 5.59 -20.50 2.53
CA HIS A 203 5.18 -21.53 1.59
C HIS A 203 3.94 -22.23 2.15
N LEU A 204 2.79 -22.01 1.52
CA LEU A 204 1.63 -22.89 1.69
C LEU A 204 2.09 -24.29 1.30
N THR A 205 2.15 -25.18 2.28
CA THR A 205 2.49 -26.58 2.06
C THR A 205 1.34 -27.20 1.26
N THR A 206 1.63 -27.63 0.04
CA THR A 206 0.69 -28.42 -0.76
C THR A 206 0.40 -29.74 -0.04
N PRO A 207 -0.87 -30.14 0.13
CA PRO A 207 -1.18 -31.47 0.64
C PRO A 207 -0.92 -32.51 -0.47
N GLY A 208 0.21 -33.19 -0.34
CA GLY A 208 0.45 -34.59 -0.74
C GLY A 208 0.11 -35.03 -2.16
N SER A 209 1.15 -35.19 -3.00
CA SER A 209 1.20 -36.28 -3.97
C SER A 209 2.23 -37.32 -3.50
N ALA A 210 1.71 -38.50 -3.15
CA ALA A 210 2.51 -39.67 -2.84
C ALA A 210 2.90 -40.40 -4.14
N GLY A 211 4.17 -40.82 -4.23
CA GLY A 211 4.74 -41.65 -5.30
C GLY A 211 5.54 -40.82 -6.31
N SER A 212 6.81 -41.07 -6.62
CA SER A 212 7.57 -42.32 -6.57
C SER A 212 9.09 -42.07 -6.75
N ALA A 213 9.87 -42.72 -5.88
CA ALA A 213 11.13 -43.45 -6.11
C ALA A 213 12.37 -42.82 -6.80
N GLU A 214 13.50 -42.96 -6.06
CA GLU A 214 14.89 -43.31 -6.49
C GLU A 214 15.68 -42.31 -7.35
N ALA A 215 16.99 -42.03 -7.18
CA ALA A 215 18.11 -42.51 -6.37
C ALA A 215 19.15 -41.36 -6.32
N ALA A 216 20.02 -41.18 -5.31
CA ALA A 216 21.27 -41.93 -5.17
C ALA A 216 21.97 -41.64 -3.82
N ARG A 217 22.64 -42.68 -3.32
CA ARG A 217 23.48 -42.84 -2.12
C ARG A 217 24.68 -41.85 -2.15
N SER A 218 25.37 -41.47 -1.07
CA SER A 218 26.07 -42.25 -0.02
C SER A 218 26.89 -41.21 0.79
N THR A 219 27.07 -41.19 2.11
CA THR A 219 27.79 -42.14 2.97
C THR A 219 27.75 -41.66 4.44
N ARG A 220 27.46 -42.60 5.38
CA ARG A 220 28.06 -42.86 6.73
C ARG A 220 28.35 -41.67 7.69
N SER A 221 28.16 -41.73 9.03
CA SER A 221 27.96 -42.78 10.05
C SER A 221 27.77 -42.01 11.39
N THR A 222 26.88 -42.32 12.33
CA THR A 222 27.00 -43.39 13.34
C THR A 222 25.76 -43.35 14.25
N ARG A 223 25.36 -44.54 14.69
CA ARG A 223 24.25 -44.85 15.59
C ARG A 223 24.61 -44.53 17.04
N SER A 224 23.67 -43.98 17.80
CA SER A 224 23.54 -44.31 19.23
C SER A 224 22.07 -44.33 19.62
N THR A 225 21.61 -45.53 19.96
CA THR A 225 20.28 -45.85 20.45
C THR A 225 20.21 -45.68 21.96
N ARG A 226 19.14 -45.08 22.50
CA ARG A 226 18.37 -45.69 23.60
C ARG A 226 17.08 -44.94 23.96
N SER A 227 16.01 -45.74 23.94
CA SER A 227 14.92 -45.81 24.93
C SER A 227 13.92 -44.66 25.02
N ALA A 228 12.81 -44.86 24.31
CA ALA A 228 11.49 -44.35 24.68
C ALA A 228 11.09 -44.85 26.08
N ARG A 229 10.52 -43.96 26.90
CA ARG A 229 9.56 -44.30 27.94
C ARG A 229 8.41 -43.30 27.91
N SER A 230 7.23 -43.89 27.76
CA SER A 230 5.90 -43.31 27.93
C SER A 230 5.72 -42.66 29.30
N LEU A 231 5.09 -41.50 29.36
CA LEU A 231 4.24 -41.10 30.49
C LEU A 231 3.09 -40.25 29.95
N GLY A 232 1.86 -40.73 30.18
CA GLY A 232 0.63 -40.05 29.82
C GLY A 232 0.21 -38.99 30.84
N SER A 233 -0.64 -38.09 30.34
CA SER A 233 -1.79 -37.47 31.02
C SER A 233 -1.62 -37.00 32.48
N ALA A 234 -1.38 -35.70 32.67
CA ALA A 234 -1.98 -34.91 33.75
C ALA A 234 -1.58 -33.43 33.64
N GLU A 235 -2.33 -32.59 32.92
CA GLU A 235 -2.26 -31.13 33.14
C GLU A 235 -3.53 -30.40 32.67
N ALA A 236 -4.66 -30.77 33.26
CA ALA A 236 -5.89 -29.99 33.23
C ALA A 236 -6.30 -29.68 34.67
N ALA A 237 -5.65 -28.71 35.33
CA ALA A 237 -6.15 -28.02 36.54
C ALA A 237 -5.13 -27.01 37.12
N ARG A 238 -4.53 -26.10 36.33
CA ARG A 238 -3.81 -24.92 36.87
C ARG A 238 -3.93 -23.72 35.92
N SER A 239 -5.13 -23.19 35.71
CA SER A 239 -5.32 -22.00 34.84
C SER A 239 -6.39 -21.01 35.32
N THR A 240 -6.61 -20.85 36.63
CA THR A 240 -7.67 -19.93 37.12
C THR A 240 -7.29 -19.00 38.27
N ARG A 241 -5.99 -18.79 38.57
CA ARG A 241 -5.57 -17.79 39.58
C ARG A 241 -4.48 -16.79 39.16
N SER A 242 -3.94 -16.84 37.94
CA SER A 242 -2.91 -15.88 37.48
C SER A 242 -3.48 -14.65 36.74
N ALA A 243 -4.74 -14.69 36.27
CA ALA A 243 -5.32 -13.66 35.40
C ALA A 243 -5.74 -12.35 36.10
N ARG A 244 -5.71 -12.26 37.44
CA ARG A 244 -6.10 -11.04 38.18
C ARG A 244 -4.94 -10.18 38.71
N SER A 245 -3.70 -10.65 38.67
CA SER A 245 -2.54 -9.85 39.14
C SER A 245 -1.79 -9.12 38.01
N LEU A 246 -1.85 -9.66 36.78
CA LEU A 246 -1.22 -9.07 35.58
C LEU A 246 -1.89 -7.76 35.11
N GLY A 247 -3.17 -7.56 35.42
CA GLY A 247 -3.91 -6.33 35.05
C GLY A 247 -3.51 -5.09 35.85
N SER A 248 -2.79 -5.22 36.97
CA SER A 248 -2.37 -4.07 37.79
C SER A 248 -0.91 -3.64 37.56
N ALA A 249 -0.10 -4.51 36.97
CA ALA A 249 1.29 -4.22 36.59
C ALA A 249 1.32 -3.54 35.21
N ALA A 250 0.56 -4.07 34.23
CA ALA A 250 0.42 -3.45 32.91
C ALA A 250 -0.20 -2.04 32.94
N ARG A 251 -1.02 -1.73 33.97
CA ARG A 251 -1.68 -0.42 34.11
C ARG A 251 -0.85 0.64 34.82
N ARG A 252 0.28 0.28 35.43
CA ARG A 252 1.12 1.21 36.22
C ARG A 252 2.41 1.65 35.54
N VAL A 253 2.74 1.08 34.37
CA VAL A 253 4.03 1.32 33.71
C VAL A 253 3.93 2.24 32.47
N ALA A 254 2.71 2.51 31.98
CA ALA A 254 2.44 3.46 30.87
C ALA A 254 2.80 4.94 31.14
N ALA A 255 3.55 5.24 32.22
CA ALA A 255 3.79 6.59 32.71
C ALA A 255 5.26 7.03 32.63
N ALA A 256 6.16 6.24 32.03
CA ALA A 256 7.59 6.55 32.08
C ALA A 256 8.12 7.42 30.92
N ASP A 257 7.37 7.60 29.82
CA ASP A 257 7.62 8.62 28.76
C ASP A 257 6.48 8.72 27.72
N GLY A 258 5.52 7.79 27.73
CA GLY A 258 4.29 7.84 26.92
C GLY A 258 3.22 8.69 27.59
N GLY A 259 2.89 9.85 27.02
CA GLY A 259 1.76 10.65 27.47
C GLY A 259 0.45 9.85 27.45
N ALA A 260 -0.53 10.25 28.27
CA ALA A 260 -1.87 9.68 28.24
C ALA A 260 -2.41 9.62 26.79
N LEU A 261 -3.08 8.51 26.45
CA LEU A 261 -3.72 8.34 25.15
C LEU A 261 -4.65 9.52 24.87
N ASP A 262 -4.55 10.09 23.68
CA ASP A 262 -5.43 11.14 23.22
C ASP A 262 -6.80 10.52 22.88
N PRO A 263 -7.89 10.92 23.56
CA PRO A 263 -9.21 10.33 23.38
C PRO A 263 -9.82 10.63 22.01
N ARG A 264 -9.25 11.51 21.19
CA ARG A 264 -9.73 11.81 19.83
C ARG A 264 -8.84 11.21 18.74
N GLN A 265 -7.55 11.00 19.00
CA GLN A 265 -6.61 10.54 17.98
C GLN A 265 -6.84 9.05 17.62
N LEU A 266 -6.97 8.77 16.33
CA LEU A 266 -7.04 7.43 15.74
C LEU A 266 -5.88 7.24 14.77
N ALA A 267 -4.99 6.28 15.03
CA ALA A 267 -3.98 5.89 14.05
C ALA A 267 -4.64 5.05 12.95
N VAL A 268 -4.35 5.34 11.69
CA VAL A 268 -4.90 4.62 10.54
C VAL A 268 -3.74 4.14 9.67
N LEU A 269 -3.46 2.85 9.70
CA LEU A 269 -2.40 2.22 8.91
C LEU A 269 -3.04 1.71 7.62
N VAL A 270 -2.53 2.20 6.49
CA VAL A 270 -3.19 2.10 5.19
C VAL A 270 -2.47 1.09 4.30
N GLY A 271 -3.22 0.20 3.65
CA GLY A 271 -2.71 -0.68 2.61
C GLY A 271 -2.56 0.00 1.23
N PRO A 272 -1.82 -0.60 0.29
CA PRO A 272 -1.56 -0.01 -1.03
C PRO A 272 -2.79 0.01 -1.94
N SER A 273 -3.91 -0.60 -1.53
CA SER A 273 -5.15 -0.64 -2.32
C SER A 273 -5.92 0.67 -2.35
N LEU A 274 -5.66 1.59 -1.41
CA LEU A 274 -6.41 2.85 -1.28
C LEU A 274 -5.78 3.95 -2.12
N THR A 275 -6.59 4.60 -2.95
CA THR A 275 -6.21 5.78 -3.73
C THR A 275 -6.23 7.06 -2.87
N ALA A 276 -5.76 8.19 -3.42
CA ALA A 276 -5.86 9.48 -2.73
C ALA A 276 -7.33 9.84 -2.41
N ALA A 277 -8.25 9.60 -3.36
CA ALA A 277 -9.67 9.83 -3.13
C ALA A 277 -10.25 8.94 -2.02
N ASP A 278 -9.81 7.67 -1.94
CA ASP A 278 -10.25 6.74 -0.88
C ASP A 278 -9.75 7.17 0.50
N LEU A 279 -8.51 7.68 0.56
CA LEU A 279 -7.91 8.22 1.78
C LEU A 279 -8.63 9.46 2.29
N ASP A 280 -9.01 10.38 1.40
CA ASP A 280 -9.80 11.55 1.75
C ASP A 280 -11.18 11.16 2.29
N GLU A 281 -11.87 10.22 1.63
CA GLU A 281 -13.15 9.69 2.12
C GLU A 281 -13.00 9.05 3.50
N LEU A 282 -11.96 8.23 3.70
CA LEU A 282 -11.70 7.57 4.99
C LEU A 282 -11.39 8.58 6.10
N GLY A 283 -10.56 9.58 5.81
CA GLY A 283 -10.26 10.66 6.73
C GLY A 283 -11.51 11.45 7.12
N GLU A 284 -12.35 11.81 6.15
CA GLU A 284 -13.60 12.51 6.39
C GLU A 284 -14.64 11.65 7.13
N LEU A 285 -14.72 10.36 6.83
CA LEU A 285 -15.56 9.42 7.56
C LEU A 285 -15.20 9.45 9.05
N ILE A 286 -13.91 9.27 9.37
CA ILE A 286 -13.42 9.24 10.75
C ILE A 286 -13.67 10.58 11.46
N ARG A 287 -13.37 11.71 10.79
CA ARG A 287 -13.65 13.06 11.33
C ARG A 287 -15.13 13.29 11.59
N ALA A 288 -16.02 12.68 10.80
CA ALA A 288 -17.47 12.77 11.00
C ALA A 288 -17.93 12.22 12.36
N PHE A 289 -17.17 11.27 12.93
CA PHE A 289 -17.38 10.70 14.26
C PHE A 289 -16.67 11.47 15.38
N GLY A 290 -16.08 12.64 15.08
CA GLY A 290 -15.42 13.51 16.06
C GLY A 290 -13.97 13.12 16.40
N LEU A 291 -13.42 12.12 15.70
CA LEU A 291 -12.05 11.65 15.85
C LEU A 291 -11.07 12.46 14.98
N ASP A 292 -9.78 12.39 15.32
CA ASP A 292 -8.68 12.95 14.56
C ASP A 292 -7.85 11.81 13.93
N PRO A 293 -8.02 11.52 12.63
CA PRO A 293 -7.28 10.47 11.95
C PRO A 293 -5.82 10.88 11.70
N VAL A 294 -4.88 10.01 12.06
CA VAL A 294 -3.49 10.05 11.58
C VAL A 294 -3.34 8.95 10.54
N LEU A 295 -3.53 9.28 9.27
CA LEU A 295 -3.32 8.37 8.14
C LEU A 295 -1.81 8.11 7.97
N VAL A 296 -1.41 6.85 7.76
CA VAL A 296 -0.01 6.44 7.56
C VAL A 296 0.06 5.27 6.57
N PRO A 297 0.71 5.43 5.40
CA PRO A 297 1.05 6.71 4.79
C PRO A 297 -0.20 7.47 4.34
N ASP A 298 -0.05 8.76 4.04
CA ASP A 298 -1.11 9.61 3.47
C ASP A 298 -0.71 10.09 2.07
N LEU A 299 -1.17 9.35 1.05
CA LEU A 299 -0.92 9.70 -0.35
C LEU A 299 -1.85 10.81 -0.84
N SER A 300 -2.98 11.08 -0.19
CA SER A 300 -3.89 12.14 -0.64
C SER A 300 -3.35 13.52 -0.38
N GLY A 301 -2.50 13.67 0.63
CA GLY A 301 -1.76 14.90 0.84
C GLY A 301 -0.53 15.09 -0.05
N SER A 302 -0.07 14.08 -0.80
CA SER A 302 1.27 14.10 -1.41
C SER A 302 1.34 13.84 -2.91
N VAL A 303 0.50 12.97 -3.46
CA VAL A 303 0.50 12.56 -4.88
C VAL A 303 -0.93 12.48 -5.43
N ASP A 304 -1.71 13.54 -5.20
CA ASP A 304 -3.12 13.71 -5.55
C ASP A 304 -3.38 14.69 -6.70
N GLY A 305 -2.33 15.31 -7.24
CA GLY A 305 -2.37 16.32 -8.28
C GLY A 305 -2.27 17.76 -7.78
N HIS A 306 -1.98 17.99 -6.48
CA HIS A 306 -1.87 19.34 -5.96
C HIS A 306 -0.69 20.12 -6.58
N LEU A 307 -0.93 21.39 -6.89
CA LEU A 307 0.10 22.27 -7.41
C LEU A 307 0.85 22.93 -6.26
N ALA A 308 2.10 22.51 -6.05
CA ALA A 308 3.00 23.21 -5.15
C ALA A 308 3.36 24.60 -5.74
N PRO A 309 3.44 25.66 -4.92
CA PRO A 309 3.76 27.01 -5.39
C PRO A 309 5.18 27.14 -5.96
N ALA A 310 6.07 26.20 -5.62
CA ALA A 310 7.40 26.07 -6.19
C ALA A 310 7.82 24.60 -6.18
N TRP A 311 8.74 24.24 -7.07
CA TRP A 311 9.35 22.92 -7.07
C TRP A 311 10.07 22.65 -5.74
N GLN A 312 9.81 21.49 -5.14
CA GLN A 312 10.53 21.01 -3.96
C GLN A 312 11.23 19.68 -4.27
N PRO A 313 12.42 19.44 -3.70
CA PRO A 313 13.15 18.19 -3.88
C PRO A 313 12.59 17.03 -3.03
N THR A 314 11.68 17.33 -2.11
CA THR A 314 11.01 16.40 -1.18
C THR A 314 9.51 16.43 -1.43
N THR A 315 8.79 15.47 -0.85
CA THR A 315 7.32 15.48 -0.87
C THR A 315 6.75 16.74 -0.21
N THR A 316 5.69 17.28 -0.80
CA THR A 316 5.06 18.56 -0.43
C THR A 316 3.85 18.40 0.50
N GLY A 317 3.41 17.18 0.79
CA GLY A 317 2.42 16.89 1.82
C GLY A 317 2.37 15.41 2.21
N GLY A 318 1.24 14.96 2.77
CA GLY A 318 1.10 13.67 3.45
C GLY A 318 1.37 13.75 4.95
N THR A 319 1.67 12.62 5.60
CA THR A 319 1.79 12.57 7.06
C THR A 319 3.08 13.23 7.56
N GLY A 320 2.95 14.35 8.27
CA GLY A 320 4.11 15.04 8.84
C GLY A 320 4.79 14.28 9.99
N LEU A 321 6.11 14.51 10.14
CA LEU A 321 6.95 13.85 11.15
C LEU A 321 6.45 14.06 12.59
N ALA A 322 5.87 15.23 12.90
CA ALA A 322 5.26 15.49 14.19
C ALA A 322 4.06 14.58 14.48
N ARG A 323 3.17 14.37 13.48
CA ARG A 323 2.02 13.46 13.61
C ARG A 323 2.47 11.99 13.70
N LEU A 324 3.50 11.60 12.95
CA LEU A 324 4.09 10.26 13.04
C LEU A 324 4.63 9.96 14.45
N ARG A 325 5.36 10.90 15.06
CA ARG A 325 5.85 10.75 16.44
C ARG A 325 4.71 10.71 17.48
N ALA A 326 3.54 11.27 17.14
CA ALA A 326 2.37 11.24 18.00
C ALA A 326 1.58 9.91 17.92
N LEU A 327 1.90 8.98 17.01
CA LEU A 327 1.18 7.71 16.84
C LEU A 327 1.04 6.91 18.14
N GLY A 328 2.05 6.96 19.02
CA GLY A 328 2.03 6.29 20.32
C GLY A 328 0.91 6.76 21.27
N ARG A 329 0.27 7.91 20.97
CA ARG A 329 -0.81 8.50 21.75
C ARG A 329 -2.21 8.13 21.24
N SER A 330 -2.33 7.35 20.17
CA SER A 330 -3.63 7.02 19.58
C SER A 330 -4.45 6.11 20.49
N ARG A 331 -5.72 6.45 20.74
CA ARG A 331 -6.61 5.61 21.56
C ARG A 331 -6.91 4.24 20.93
N ALA A 332 -6.86 4.22 19.60
CA ALA A 332 -7.16 3.06 18.78
C ALA A 332 -6.31 3.09 17.51
N VAL A 333 -6.21 1.92 16.89
CA VAL A 333 -5.46 1.67 15.66
C VAL A 333 -6.41 1.02 14.66
N LEU A 334 -6.70 1.71 13.57
CA LEU A 334 -7.40 1.17 12.41
C LEU A 334 -6.38 0.61 11.43
N VAL A 335 -6.49 -0.68 11.11
CA VAL A 335 -5.80 -1.32 10.00
C VAL A 335 -6.75 -1.31 8.81
N ALA A 336 -6.45 -0.49 7.82
CA ALA A 336 -7.24 -0.28 6.60
C ALA A 336 -6.56 -1.00 5.42
N GLY A 337 -6.63 -2.34 5.41
CA GLY A 337 -5.96 -3.20 4.44
C GLY A 337 -5.10 -4.27 5.10
N ALA A 338 -5.20 -5.51 4.62
CA ALA A 338 -4.43 -6.65 5.12
C ALA A 338 -2.91 -6.43 5.09
N THR A 339 -2.40 -5.68 4.12
CA THR A 339 -0.97 -5.35 3.95
C THR A 339 -0.44 -4.47 5.09
N ALA A 340 -1.32 -3.73 5.76
CA ALA A 340 -0.96 -2.88 6.90
C ALA A 340 -1.04 -3.62 8.25
N ALA A 341 -1.45 -4.89 8.27
CA ALA A 341 -1.73 -5.63 9.50
C ALA A 341 -0.52 -5.76 10.43
N ALA A 342 0.66 -6.10 9.90
CA ALA A 342 1.87 -6.25 10.72
C ALA A 342 2.25 -4.96 11.46
N ALA A 343 2.18 -3.81 10.78
CA ALA A 343 2.45 -2.50 11.37
C ALA A 343 1.39 -2.08 12.39
N GLY A 344 0.11 -2.36 12.11
CA GLY A 344 -0.99 -2.09 13.03
C GLY A 344 -0.93 -2.93 14.30
N ASP A 345 -0.64 -4.23 14.16
CA ASP A 345 -0.46 -5.16 15.27
C ASP A 345 0.71 -4.74 16.16
N LEU A 346 1.81 -4.33 15.54
CA LEU A 346 2.97 -3.80 16.24
C LEU A 346 2.61 -2.52 17.02
N LEU A 347 1.92 -1.56 16.40
CA LEU A 347 1.55 -0.31 17.05
C LEU A 347 0.61 -0.57 18.23
N ALA A 348 -0.41 -1.42 18.05
CA ALA A 348 -1.33 -1.79 19.11
C ALA A 348 -0.63 -2.52 20.26
N ALA A 349 0.30 -3.44 19.95
CA ALA A 349 1.10 -4.14 20.95
C ALA A 349 2.00 -3.20 21.77
N ARG A 350 2.58 -2.17 21.15
CA ARG A 350 3.44 -1.19 21.83
C ARG A 350 2.68 -0.15 22.65
N THR A 351 1.42 0.15 22.30
CA THR A 351 0.64 1.24 22.91
C THR A 351 -0.49 0.75 23.82
N GLY A 352 -0.91 -0.51 23.67
CA GLY A 352 -2.13 -1.03 24.30
C GLY A 352 -3.43 -0.48 23.70
N ALA A 353 -3.37 0.21 22.57
CA ALA A 353 -4.52 0.78 21.89
C ALA A 353 -5.47 -0.32 21.37
N ARG A 354 -6.79 -0.05 21.34
CA ARG A 354 -7.77 -0.96 20.71
C ARG A 354 -7.48 -1.06 19.22
N ILE A 355 -7.39 -2.27 18.69
CA ILE A 355 -7.20 -2.49 17.25
C ILE A 355 -8.53 -2.77 16.55
N LEU A 356 -8.75 -2.12 15.41
CA LEU A 356 -9.87 -2.32 14.48
C LEU A 356 -9.26 -2.84 13.18
N ARG A 357 -9.49 -4.11 12.83
CA ARG A 357 -8.84 -4.74 11.68
C ARG A 357 -9.80 -4.94 10.52
N HIS A 358 -9.46 -4.37 9.37
CA HIS A 358 -10.17 -4.52 8.11
C HIS A 358 -9.23 -5.04 7.04
N ARG A 359 -9.64 -6.10 6.34
CA ARG A 359 -8.83 -6.73 5.28
C ARG A 359 -8.79 -5.87 4.02
N HIS A 360 -9.91 -5.21 3.74
CA HIS A 360 -10.09 -4.16 2.75
C HIS A 360 -11.27 -3.29 3.17
N LEU A 361 -11.52 -2.19 2.47
CA LEU A 361 -12.60 -1.23 2.78
C LEU A 361 -13.53 -1.02 1.57
N SER A 362 -13.93 -2.10 0.90
CA SER A 362 -14.77 -2.04 -0.30
C SER A 362 -16.06 -2.83 -0.09
N GLY A 363 -17.17 -2.31 -0.57
CA GLY A 363 -18.51 -2.89 -0.40
C GLY A 363 -19.23 -2.47 0.89
N LEU A 364 -20.53 -2.79 0.95
CA LEU A 364 -21.39 -2.44 2.07
C LEU A 364 -20.96 -3.13 3.37
N THR A 365 -20.64 -4.42 3.31
CA THR A 365 -20.37 -5.24 4.50
C THR A 365 -19.17 -4.73 5.29
N GLU A 366 -18.04 -4.50 4.63
CA GLU A 366 -16.82 -4.03 5.28
C GLU A 366 -17.00 -2.60 5.80
N MET A 367 -17.63 -1.72 5.01
CA MET A 367 -17.88 -0.33 5.42
C MET A 367 -18.90 -0.19 6.55
N ASP A 368 -19.93 -1.03 6.58
CA ASP A 368 -20.92 -1.10 7.68
C ASP A 368 -20.25 -1.59 8.97
N THR A 369 -19.32 -2.55 8.85
CA THR A 369 -18.53 -3.06 9.98
C THR A 369 -17.66 -1.94 10.55
N LEU A 370 -16.91 -1.21 9.71
CA LEU A 370 -16.11 -0.07 10.15
C LEU A 370 -16.97 1.00 10.83
N VAL A 371 -18.09 1.37 10.22
CA VAL A 371 -19.03 2.36 10.80
C VAL A 371 -19.56 1.90 12.15
N THR A 372 -19.88 0.61 12.30
CA THR A 372 -20.33 0.03 13.58
C THR A 372 -19.25 0.13 14.64
N GLU A 373 -18.00 -0.20 14.32
CA GLU A 373 -16.88 -0.07 15.26
C GLU A 373 -16.62 1.40 15.63
N LEU A 374 -16.77 2.35 14.70
CA LEU A 374 -16.65 3.79 15.00
C LEU A 374 -17.78 4.28 15.92
N ILE A 375 -19.01 3.79 15.73
CA ILE A 375 -20.14 4.03 16.65
C ILE A 375 -19.80 3.50 18.04
N GLU A 376 -19.33 2.25 18.15
CA GLU A 376 -18.94 1.66 19.45
C GLU A 376 -17.81 2.43 20.13
N LEU A 377 -16.81 2.87 19.35
CA LEU A 377 -15.66 3.56 19.88
C LEU A 377 -16.05 4.94 20.43
N THR A 378 -16.99 5.64 19.77
CA THR A 378 -17.32 7.03 20.08
C THR A 378 -18.59 7.21 20.90
N GLY A 379 -19.49 6.21 20.90
CA GLY A 379 -20.86 6.32 21.42
C GLY A 379 -21.77 7.22 20.57
N ALA A 380 -21.29 7.72 19.42
CA ALA A 380 -22.07 8.58 18.53
C ALA A 380 -22.91 7.75 17.56
N SER A 381 -24.04 8.30 17.09
CA SER A 381 -24.79 7.73 15.97
C SER A 381 -24.11 8.02 14.63
N ALA A 382 -24.26 7.14 13.63
CA ALA A 382 -23.77 7.40 12.27
C ALA A 382 -24.26 8.75 11.73
N PRO A 383 -23.39 9.68 11.32
CA PRO A 383 -23.77 10.99 10.78
C PRO A 383 -24.64 10.89 9.51
N ALA A 384 -25.45 11.92 9.23
CA ALA A 384 -26.38 11.92 8.09
C ALA A 384 -25.69 11.69 6.74
N ARG A 385 -24.51 12.31 6.54
CA ARG A 385 -23.69 12.13 5.32
C ARG A 385 -23.26 10.68 5.10
N VAL A 386 -22.92 9.96 6.18
CA VAL A 386 -22.51 8.56 6.14
C VAL A 386 -23.69 7.67 5.77
N ARG A 387 -24.86 7.89 6.41
CA ARG A 387 -26.09 7.15 6.08
C ARG A 387 -26.52 7.37 4.62
N GLN A 388 -26.35 8.59 4.11
CA GLN A 388 -26.64 8.91 2.71
C GLN A 388 -25.68 8.21 1.76
N ALA A 389 -24.38 8.23 2.04
CA ALA A 389 -23.37 7.53 1.22
C ALA A 389 -23.66 6.01 1.17
N ARG A 390 -23.96 5.41 2.33
CA ARG A 390 -24.40 4.00 2.42
C ARG A 390 -25.64 3.72 1.58
N ALA A 391 -26.67 4.56 1.68
CA ALA A 391 -27.91 4.40 0.91
C ALA A 391 -27.66 4.47 -0.60
N ARG A 392 -26.78 5.38 -1.06
CA ARG A 392 -26.39 5.48 -2.47
C ARG A 392 -25.62 4.25 -2.95
N LEU A 393 -24.73 3.68 -2.15
CA LEU A 393 -24.06 2.44 -2.52
C LEU A 393 -25.05 1.28 -2.64
N ALA A 394 -26.00 1.16 -1.69
CA ALA A 394 -27.04 0.14 -1.74
C ALA A 394 -27.94 0.27 -2.98
N ASP A 395 -28.32 1.49 -3.33
CA ASP A 395 -29.08 1.80 -4.56
C ASP A 395 -28.26 1.47 -5.82
N GLY A 396 -26.99 1.89 -5.87
CA GLY A 396 -26.10 1.59 -6.99
C GLY A 396 -25.84 0.10 -7.19
N LEU A 397 -25.82 -0.71 -6.13
CA LEU A 397 -25.80 -2.17 -6.24
C LEU A 397 -27.04 -2.69 -6.96
N LEU A 398 -28.24 -2.18 -6.65
CA LEU A 398 -29.48 -2.57 -7.33
C LEU A 398 -29.48 -2.14 -8.79
N ASP A 399 -29.04 -0.92 -9.09
CA ASP A 399 -29.01 -0.39 -10.45
C ASP A 399 -28.02 -1.11 -11.33
N THR A 400 -26.81 -1.36 -10.81
CA THR A 400 -25.73 -2.00 -11.57
C THR A 400 -25.90 -3.51 -11.69
N HIS A 401 -26.69 -4.15 -10.81
CA HIS A 401 -27.00 -5.58 -10.88
C HIS A 401 -27.60 -6.00 -12.23
N PHE A 402 -28.41 -5.16 -12.88
CA PHE A 402 -28.97 -5.50 -14.19
C PHE A 402 -27.94 -5.64 -15.31
N VAL A 403 -26.73 -5.10 -15.12
CA VAL A 403 -25.62 -5.17 -16.08
C VAL A 403 -24.53 -6.13 -15.59
N LEU A 404 -24.20 -6.07 -14.29
CA LEU A 404 -23.09 -6.81 -13.69
C LEU A 404 -23.52 -8.20 -13.18
N GLY A 405 -24.80 -8.43 -12.90
CA GLY A 405 -25.31 -9.72 -12.47
C GLY A 405 -25.08 -10.80 -13.54
N GLY A 406 -24.35 -11.86 -13.17
CA GLY A 406 -23.91 -12.91 -14.09
C GLY A 406 -22.82 -12.49 -15.09
N ALA A 407 -22.30 -11.26 -15.01
CA ALA A 407 -21.20 -10.84 -15.85
C ALA A 407 -19.93 -11.60 -15.44
N ARG A 408 -19.26 -12.23 -16.40
CA ARG A 408 -18.02 -12.96 -16.17
C ARG A 408 -16.84 -11.98 -16.18
N VAL A 409 -16.13 -11.88 -15.07
CA VAL A 409 -15.04 -10.92 -14.88
C VAL A 409 -13.71 -11.63 -14.67
N ALA A 410 -12.64 -11.03 -15.20
CA ALA A 410 -11.27 -11.46 -15.00
C ALA A 410 -10.48 -10.36 -14.30
N LEU A 411 -9.72 -10.71 -13.26
CA LEU A 411 -9.04 -9.77 -12.37
C LEU A 411 -7.53 -10.04 -12.33
N ALA A 412 -6.70 -9.01 -12.45
CA ALA A 412 -5.25 -9.10 -12.24
C ALA A 412 -4.70 -7.90 -11.47
N MET A 413 -4.41 -8.09 -10.18
CA MET A 413 -4.09 -7.02 -9.23
C MET A 413 -3.21 -7.52 -8.08
N GLU A 414 -2.64 -6.60 -7.30
CA GLU A 414 -2.01 -6.92 -6.01
C GLU A 414 -3.01 -7.64 -5.07
N PRO A 415 -2.54 -8.50 -4.15
CA PRO A 415 -3.41 -9.42 -3.41
C PRO A 415 -4.58 -8.76 -2.67
N GLU A 416 -4.33 -7.65 -1.98
CA GLU A 416 -5.36 -6.92 -1.22
C GLU A 416 -6.41 -6.28 -2.14
N THR A 417 -5.97 -5.58 -3.19
CA THR A 417 -6.86 -4.96 -4.17
C THR A 417 -7.69 -6.00 -4.93
N LEU A 418 -7.09 -7.16 -5.24
CA LEU A 418 -7.77 -8.28 -5.89
C LEU A 418 -8.98 -8.73 -5.08
N VAL A 419 -8.79 -8.96 -3.78
CA VAL A 419 -9.86 -9.38 -2.86
C VAL A 419 -10.89 -8.27 -2.67
N ALA A 420 -10.45 -7.02 -2.53
CA ALA A 420 -11.35 -5.88 -2.36
C ALA A 420 -12.30 -5.69 -3.54
N VAL A 421 -11.74 -5.59 -4.75
CA VAL A 421 -12.49 -5.36 -5.99
C VAL A 421 -13.33 -6.58 -6.35
N GLY A 422 -12.75 -7.78 -6.22
CA GLY A 422 -13.44 -9.02 -6.52
C GLY A 422 -14.63 -9.28 -5.60
N SER A 423 -14.52 -8.96 -4.30
CA SER A 423 -15.64 -9.12 -3.36
C SER A 423 -16.79 -8.16 -3.66
N LEU A 424 -16.49 -6.90 -4.01
CA LEU A 424 -17.53 -5.96 -4.44
C LEU A 424 -18.27 -6.42 -5.71
N LEU A 425 -17.53 -6.94 -6.69
CA LEU A 425 -18.11 -7.47 -7.92
C LEU A 425 -18.92 -8.75 -7.65
N HIS A 426 -18.46 -9.60 -6.72
CA HIS A 426 -19.20 -10.76 -6.27
C HIS A 426 -20.52 -10.37 -5.57
N ASP A 427 -20.50 -9.33 -4.73
CA ASP A 427 -21.68 -8.84 -4.00
C ASP A 427 -22.80 -8.35 -4.94
N VAL A 428 -22.45 -7.76 -6.09
CA VAL A 428 -23.43 -7.37 -7.13
C VAL A 428 -23.88 -8.54 -8.02
N GLY A 429 -23.26 -9.69 -7.87
CA GLY A 429 -23.58 -10.94 -8.57
C GLY A 429 -22.75 -11.23 -9.82
N ALA A 430 -21.60 -10.58 -10.00
CA ALA A 430 -20.67 -10.92 -11.07
C ALA A 430 -19.93 -12.24 -10.78
N GLU A 431 -19.60 -12.98 -11.83
CA GLU A 431 -18.88 -14.26 -11.75
C GLU A 431 -17.38 -14.04 -12.00
N VAL A 432 -16.54 -14.22 -10.98
CA VAL A 432 -15.08 -14.14 -11.13
C VAL A 432 -14.56 -15.42 -11.79
N VAL A 433 -14.31 -15.37 -13.10
CA VAL A 433 -13.88 -16.53 -13.89
C VAL A 433 -12.36 -16.67 -13.98
N ALA A 434 -11.61 -15.62 -13.64
CA ALA A 434 -10.16 -15.64 -13.52
C ALA A 434 -9.72 -14.58 -12.50
N ALA A 435 -8.87 -14.95 -11.55
CA ALA A 435 -8.28 -14.03 -10.59
C ALA A 435 -6.78 -14.33 -10.46
N VAL A 436 -5.94 -13.36 -10.79
CA VAL A 436 -4.49 -13.49 -10.77
C VAL A 436 -3.87 -12.46 -9.83
N SER A 437 -3.04 -12.95 -8.92
CA SER A 437 -2.21 -12.15 -8.01
C SER A 437 -0.73 -12.32 -8.38
N PRO A 438 0.10 -11.27 -8.31
CA PRO A 438 1.54 -11.39 -8.58
C PRO A 438 2.30 -12.18 -7.51
N THR A 439 1.74 -12.25 -6.30
CA THR A 439 2.36 -12.89 -5.14
C THR A 439 1.33 -13.64 -4.31
N ALA A 440 1.79 -14.62 -3.53
CA ALA A 440 0.97 -15.26 -2.51
C ALA A 440 0.83 -14.33 -1.30
N ALA A 441 -0.38 -14.21 -0.76
CA ALA A 441 -0.63 -13.48 0.48
C ALA A 441 -1.79 -14.13 1.26
N PRO A 442 -1.80 -14.05 2.60
CA PRO A 442 -2.87 -14.65 3.42
C PRO A 442 -4.28 -14.17 3.05
N VAL A 443 -4.42 -12.89 2.67
CA VAL A 443 -5.72 -12.29 2.30
C VAL A 443 -6.39 -12.98 1.12
N LEU A 444 -5.63 -13.64 0.23
CA LEU A 444 -6.20 -14.33 -0.94
C LEU A 444 -7.15 -15.48 -0.56
N ALA A 445 -6.97 -16.08 0.61
CA ALA A 445 -7.86 -17.16 1.09
C ALA A 445 -9.27 -16.67 1.44
N ASP A 446 -9.43 -15.36 1.66
CA ASP A 446 -10.69 -14.70 1.98
C ASP A 446 -11.56 -14.44 0.74
N ALA A 447 -11.03 -14.66 -0.46
CA ALA A 447 -11.77 -14.48 -1.70
C ALA A 447 -13.06 -15.32 -1.74
N PRO A 448 -14.23 -14.73 -2.09
CA PRO A 448 -15.52 -15.43 -2.15
C PRO A 448 -15.74 -16.27 -3.42
N TRP A 449 -14.71 -16.46 -4.25
CA TRP A 449 -14.74 -17.31 -5.45
C TRP A 449 -13.79 -18.51 -5.31
N ASP A 450 -13.81 -19.41 -6.30
CA ASP A 450 -13.23 -20.75 -6.13
C ASP A 450 -11.70 -20.79 -6.19
N GLU A 451 -11.05 -19.99 -7.04
CA GLU A 451 -9.62 -20.11 -7.31
C GLU A 451 -8.92 -18.74 -7.45
N VAL A 452 -7.73 -18.62 -6.87
CA VAL A 452 -6.79 -17.50 -7.13
C VAL A 452 -5.46 -18.06 -7.60
N VAL A 453 -4.96 -17.50 -8.70
CA VAL A 453 -3.69 -17.90 -9.31
C VAL A 453 -2.60 -16.93 -8.90
N VAL A 454 -1.50 -17.44 -8.37
CA VAL A 454 -0.25 -16.69 -8.24
C VAL A 454 0.52 -16.83 -9.55
N GLY A 455 0.57 -15.76 -10.34
CA GLY A 455 1.04 -15.81 -11.73
C GLY A 455 1.16 -14.45 -12.41
N ASP A 456 1.11 -14.47 -13.75
CA ASP A 456 1.30 -13.29 -14.61
C ASP A 456 0.11 -13.04 -15.56
N LEU A 457 0.24 -12.04 -16.44
CA LEU A 457 -0.84 -11.66 -17.35
C LEU A 457 -1.13 -12.71 -18.44
N THR A 458 -0.22 -13.65 -18.68
CA THR A 458 -0.50 -14.77 -19.57
C THR A 458 -1.42 -15.79 -18.89
N ASP A 459 -1.22 -16.08 -17.60
CA ASP A 459 -2.16 -16.92 -16.83
C ASP A 459 -3.56 -16.29 -16.82
N LEU A 460 -3.61 -14.96 -16.68
CA LEU A 460 -4.87 -14.20 -16.80
C LEU A 460 -5.49 -14.41 -18.18
N ALA A 461 -4.72 -14.24 -19.26
CA ALA A 461 -5.23 -14.33 -20.62
C ALA A 461 -5.79 -15.71 -20.97
N GLU A 462 -5.13 -16.78 -20.51
CA GLU A 462 -5.57 -18.15 -20.73
C GLU A 462 -6.88 -18.44 -20.00
N ARG A 463 -6.94 -18.14 -18.70
CA ARG A 463 -8.11 -18.40 -17.86
C ARG A 463 -9.28 -17.49 -18.20
N ALA A 464 -9.04 -16.20 -18.46
CA ALA A 464 -10.07 -15.27 -18.89
C ALA A 464 -10.69 -15.69 -20.22
N ARG A 465 -9.90 -16.19 -21.17
CA ARG A 465 -10.41 -16.74 -22.43
C ARG A 465 -11.22 -18.01 -22.19
N ALA A 466 -10.71 -18.94 -21.39
CA ALA A 466 -11.40 -20.20 -21.09
C ALA A 466 -12.75 -19.97 -20.37
N GLY A 467 -12.78 -19.04 -19.42
CA GLY A 467 -13.98 -18.62 -18.70
C GLY A 467 -14.93 -17.72 -19.50
N GLY A 468 -14.51 -17.22 -20.67
CA GLY A 468 -15.32 -16.33 -21.50
C GLY A 468 -15.58 -14.96 -20.83
N ALA A 469 -14.56 -14.37 -20.23
CA ALA A 469 -14.67 -13.09 -19.53
C ALA A 469 -15.23 -11.98 -20.44
N HIS A 470 -16.19 -11.21 -19.90
CA HIS A 470 -16.79 -10.04 -20.56
C HIS A 470 -16.06 -8.74 -20.20
N LEU A 471 -15.45 -8.69 -19.01
CA LEU A 471 -14.74 -7.54 -18.47
C LEU A 471 -13.44 -7.99 -17.81
N VAL A 472 -12.33 -7.32 -18.14
CA VAL A 472 -11.03 -7.47 -17.49
C VAL A 472 -10.77 -6.24 -16.64
N LEU A 473 -10.47 -6.45 -15.36
CA LEU A 473 -10.04 -5.40 -14.43
C LEU A 473 -8.59 -5.64 -14.03
N GLY A 474 -7.79 -4.58 -14.08
CA GLY A 474 -6.37 -4.62 -13.71
C GLY A 474 -5.63 -3.38 -14.17
N SER A 475 -4.30 -3.39 -14.05
CA SER A 475 -3.44 -2.29 -14.47
C SER A 475 -3.57 -1.93 -15.96
N SER A 476 -2.91 -0.87 -16.41
CA SER A 476 -2.84 -0.54 -17.85
C SER A 476 -2.28 -1.70 -18.70
N HIS A 477 -1.44 -2.56 -18.14
CA HIS A 477 -0.92 -3.74 -18.85
C HIS A 477 -2.01 -4.78 -19.15
N ALA A 478 -3.06 -4.87 -18.32
CA ALA A 478 -4.17 -5.79 -18.55
C ALA A 478 -5.05 -5.42 -19.76
N ARG A 479 -4.91 -4.20 -20.31
CA ARG A 479 -5.61 -3.77 -21.53
C ARG A 479 -5.35 -4.74 -22.68
N GLU A 480 -4.09 -5.13 -22.87
CA GLU A 480 -3.73 -5.98 -23.99
C GLU A 480 -4.39 -7.36 -23.88
N VAL A 481 -4.52 -7.89 -22.66
CA VAL A 481 -5.26 -9.13 -22.42
C VAL A 481 -6.72 -8.99 -22.82
N ALA A 482 -7.37 -7.89 -22.41
CA ALA A 482 -8.76 -7.60 -22.75
C ALA A 482 -8.96 -7.51 -24.27
N ASP A 483 -8.09 -6.78 -24.98
CA ASP A 483 -8.14 -6.63 -26.43
C ASP A 483 -7.96 -7.98 -27.14
N ARG A 484 -7.02 -8.83 -26.69
CA ARG A 484 -6.76 -10.17 -27.25
C ARG A 484 -7.95 -11.13 -27.09
N ILE A 485 -8.75 -11.00 -26.03
CA ILE A 485 -9.93 -11.85 -25.79
C ILE A 485 -11.25 -11.22 -26.24
N GLY A 486 -11.23 -9.95 -26.67
CA GLY A 486 -12.43 -9.21 -27.06
C GLY A 486 -13.34 -8.84 -25.88
N ALA A 487 -12.76 -8.55 -24.71
CA ALA A 487 -13.46 -8.12 -23.51
C ALA A 487 -13.31 -6.61 -23.27
N ALA A 488 -14.22 -6.04 -22.48
CA ALA A 488 -14.06 -4.68 -21.97
C ALA A 488 -12.86 -4.61 -21.01
N HIS A 489 -12.23 -3.43 -20.88
CA HIS A 489 -11.17 -3.19 -19.90
C HIS A 489 -11.53 -2.01 -18.98
N LEU A 490 -11.47 -2.25 -17.67
CA LEU A 490 -11.54 -1.22 -16.65
C LEU A 490 -10.20 -1.15 -15.89
N PRO A 491 -9.42 -0.06 -16.04
CA PRO A 491 -8.17 0.08 -15.32
C PRO A 491 -8.41 0.31 -13.83
N VAL A 492 -7.88 -0.60 -13.00
CA VAL A 492 -7.96 -0.57 -11.53
C VAL A 492 -6.67 -1.14 -10.95
N GLY A 493 -6.20 -0.56 -9.84
CA GLY A 493 -4.95 -0.93 -9.19
C GLY A 493 -3.76 -0.17 -9.77
N PHE A 494 -2.59 -0.81 -9.81
CA PHE A 494 -1.32 -0.17 -10.16
C PHE A 494 -0.54 -1.01 -11.18
N PRO A 495 0.13 -0.40 -12.17
CA PRO A 495 0.12 1.02 -12.55
C PRO A 495 -1.01 1.33 -13.55
N ILE A 496 -1.52 2.55 -13.49
CA ILE A 496 -2.44 3.11 -14.50
C ILE A 496 -1.75 4.30 -15.14
N PHE A 497 -1.26 4.16 -16.37
CA PHE A 497 -0.53 5.20 -17.11
C PHE A 497 -1.19 5.60 -18.44
N ASP A 498 -2.28 4.90 -18.81
CA ASP A 498 -3.02 5.12 -20.05
C ASP A 498 -4.37 5.82 -19.80
N ARG A 499 -4.62 6.27 -18.57
CA ARG A 499 -5.76 7.08 -18.15
C ARG A 499 -5.29 8.19 -17.21
N LEU A 500 -6.03 9.29 -17.22
CA LEU A 500 -5.80 10.41 -16.32
C LEU A 500 -6.58 10.21 -15.01
N GLY A 501 -6.07 10.80 -13.93
CA GLY A 501 -6.75 10.81 -12.64
C GLY A 501 -6.72 9.49 -11.89
N ALA A 502 -5.69 8.64 -12.09
CA ALA A 502 -5.59 7.35 -11.42
C ALA A 502 -5.62 7.45 -9.89
N ALA A 503 -4.95 8.45 -9.31
CA ALA A 503 -4.98 8.71 -7.86
C ALA A 503 -6.35 9.16 -7.34
N LEU A 504 -7.20 9.69 -8.21
CA LEU A 504 -8.53 10.21 -7.87
C LEU A 504 -9.66 9.25 -8.28
N ALA A 505 -9.31 8.11 -8.86
CA ALA A 505 -10.25 7.07 -9.26
C ALA A 505 -10.56 6.16 -8.07
N GLY A 506 -11.33 6.66 -7.10
CA GLY A 506 -11.68 5.94 -5.87
C GLY A 506 -12.26 4.54 -6.10
N THR A 507 -11.85 3.58 -5.29
CA THR A 507 -12.19 2.15 -5.39
C THR A 507 -12.69 1.52 -4.07
N ALA A 508 -12.60 2.26 -2.98
CA ALA A 508 -12.95 1.84 -1.63
C ALA A 508 -13.89 2.87 -0.98
N GLY A 509 -14.28 2.67 0.27
CA GLY A 509 -15.30 3.50 0.91
C GLY A 509 -16.69 3.26 0.32
N TYR A 510 -17.67 4.06 0.75
CA TYR A 510 -19.00 3.98 0.15
C TYR A 510 -19.01 4.62 -1.24
N ALA A 511 -18.32 5.75 -1.41
CA ALA A 511 -18.32 6.49 -2.66
C ALA A 511 -17.44 5.83 -3.74
N GLY A 512 -16.23 5.41 -3.39
CA GLY A 512 -15.34 4.69 -4.32
C GLY A 512 -15.91 3.33 -4.73
N SER A 513 -16.52 2.57 -3.81
CA SER A 513 -17.23 1.32 -4.19
C SER A 513 -18.36 1.58 -5.18
N LEU A 514 -19.18 2.61 -4.95
CA LEU A 514 -20.27 2.97 -5.86
C LEU A 514 -19.72 3.36 -7.22
N ARG A 515 -18.65 4.17 -7.23
CA ARG A 515 -18.00 4.61 -8.45
C ARG A 515 -17.47 3.44 -9.26
N LEU A 516 -16.79 2.50 -8.62
CA LEU A 516 -16.25 1.30 -9.25
C LEU A 516 -17.35 0.44 -9.90
N LEU A 517 -18.49 0.24 -9.22
CA LEU A 517 -19.64 -0.47 -9.80
C LEU A 517 -20.20 0.24 -11.04
N ILE A 518 -20.40 1.56 -10.95
CA ILE A 518 -20.90 2.36 -12.07
C ILE A 518 -19.95 2.31 -13.25
N ASP A 519 -18.65 2.47 -13.01
CA ASP A 519 -17.64 2.44 -14.05
C ASP A 519 -17.56 1.05 -14.69
N ALA A 520 -17.61 -0.03 -13.92
CA ALA A 520 -17.65 -1.40 -14.44
C ALA A 520 -18.89 -1.65 -15.33
N ALA A 521 -20.07 -1.26 -14.86
CA ALA A 521 -21.31 -1.41 -15.62
C ALA A 521 -21.26 -0.62 -16.93
N ASN A 522 -20.82 0.64 -16.88
CA ASN A 522 -20.71 1.49 -18.07
C ASN A 522 -19.69 0.93 -19.08
N ARG A 523 -18.56 0.39 -18.62
CA ARG A 523 -17.57 -0.23 -19.53
C ARG A 523 -18.15 -1.40 -20.31
N LEU A 524 -18.98 -2.24 -19.68
CA LEU A 524 -19.66 -3.33 -20.37
C LEU A 524 -20.70 -2.81 -21.37
N LEU A 525 -21.52 -1.85 -20.96
CA LEU A 525 -22.51 -1.24 -21.85
C LEU A 525 -21.86 -0.62 -23.09
N ASP A 526 -20.82 0.18 -22.93
CA ASP A 526 -20.08 0.80 -24.03
C ASP A 526 -19.53 -0.25 -25.00
N HIS A 527 -18.93 -1.31 -24.45
CA HIS A 527 -18.35 -2.39 -25.23
C HIS A 527 -19.40 -3.15 -26.07
N GLU A 528 -20.57 -3.48 -25.48
CA GLU A 528 -21.67 -4.10 -26.23
C GLU A 528 -22.18 -3.23 -27.39
N HIS A 529 -22.28 -1.91 -27.18
CA HIS A 529 -22.73 -1.00 -28.22
C HIS A 529 -21.79 -0.97 -29.43
N VAL A 530 -20.48 -0.99 -29.21
CA VAL A 530 -19.48 -1.04 -30.27
C VAL A 530 -19.61 -2.33 -31.10
N HIS A 531 -19.75 -3.48 -30.44
CA HIS A 531 -19.90 -4.77 -31.13
C HIS A 531 -21.22 -4.90 -31.91
N ARG A 532 -22.34 -4.42 -31.35
CA ARG A 532 -23.63 -4.39 -32.07
C ARG A 532 -23.58 -3.49 -33.31
N ARG A 533 -22.86 -2.37 -33.27
CA ARG A 533 -22.65 -1.48 -34.42
C ARG A 533 -21.73 -2.10 -35.47
N SER A 534 -20.66 -2.78 -35.07
CA SER A 534 -19.75 -3.48 -35.98
C SER A 534 -20.42 -4.66 -36.70
N GLY A 535 -21.32 -5.39 -36.02
CA GLY A 535 -22.14 -6.46 -36.60
C GLY A 535 -23.22 -5.97 -37.58
N ARG A 536 -23.68 -4.73 -37.45
CA ARG A 536 -24.49 -4.04 -38.47
C ARG A 536 -23.58 -3.35 -39.48
N ARG A 537 -22.84 -4.11 -40.29
CA ARG A 537 -22.34 -3.57 -41.57
C ARG A 537 -23.57 -3.16 -42.38
N PHE A 538 -23.82 -1.86 -42.47
CA PHE A 538 -24.80 -1.30 -43.39
C PHE A 538 -24.50 -1.85 -44.79
N SER A 539 -25.42 -2.65 -45.34
CA SER A 539 -25.55 -2.78 -46.78
C SER A 539 -25.96 -1.42 -47.31
N VAL A 540 -24.99 -0.55 -47.57
CA VAL A 540 -25.24 0.71 -48.28
C VAL A 540 -25.44 0.34 -49.74
N SER A 541 -26.67 -0.04 -50.08
CA SER A 541 -27.16 0.05 -51.45
C SER A 541 -27.67 1.47 -51.68
N GLY A 542 -26.84 2.29 -52.32
CA GLY A 542 -27.28 3.40 -53.17
C GLY A 542 -27.67 4.73 -52.50
N ALA A 543 -27.32 5.77 -53.25
CA ALA A 543 -27.86 7.14 -53.26
C ALA A 543 -27.18 8.20 -52.38
N ASP A 544 -26.37 8.99 -53.11
CA ASP A 544 -26.27 10.45 -53.09
C ASP A 544 -25.65 11.16 -51.88
N GLY A 545 -24.45 11.68 -52.13
CA GLY A 545 -23.71 12.53 -51.22
C GLY A 545 -24.34 13.91 -51.06
N GLN A 546 -24.46 14.33 -49.81
CA GLN A 546 -24.41 15.74 -49.40
C GLN A 546 -23.49 15.84 -48.18
N PRO A 547 -22.63 16.89 -48.10
CA PRO A 547 -21.71 17.04 -46.98
C PRO A 547 -22.48 17.48 -45.72
N ALA A 548 -22.16 16.85 -44.59
CA ALA A 548 -22.78 17.09 -43.30
C ALA A 548 -22.53 18.53 -42.79
N HIS A 549 -23.58 19.15 -42.25
CA HIS A 549 -23.53 20.42 -41.54
C HIS A 549 -22.56 20.36 -40.35
N ARG A 550 -21.66 21.35 -40.27
CA ARG A 550 -20.86 21.65 -39.06
C ARG A 550 -21.81 21.98 -37.91
N THR A 551 -21.76 21.21 -36.83
CA THR A 551 -22.42 21.56 -35.57
C THR A 551 -21.57 22.62 -34.87
N GLU A 552 -22.07 23.85 -34.77
CA GLU A 552 -21.46 24.90 -33.97
C GLU A 552 -21.61 24.56 -32.47
N ILE A 553 -20.50 24.58 -31.75
CA ILE A 553 -20.46 24.45 -30.29
C ILE A 553 -21.07 25.72 -29.71
N PRO A 554 -22.08 25.66 -28.81
CA PRO A 554 -22.63 26.86 -28.20
C PRO A 554 -21.56 27.55 -27.36
N THR A 555 -21.18 28.76 -27.75
CA THR A 555 -20.38 29.65 -26.90
C THR A 555 -21.27 30.19 -25.79
N GLN A 556 -20.88 29.94 -24.54
CA GLN A 556 -21.52 30.53 -23.37
C GLN A 556 -21.41 32.07 -23.46
N PRO A 557 -22.50 32.84 -23.24
CA PRO A 557 -22.41 34.29 -23.18
C PRO A 557 -21.63 34.70 -21.93
N GLY A 558 -20.58 35.51 -22.12
CA GLY A 558 -19.74 36.01 -21.04
C GLY A 558 -20.57 36.82 -20.04
N SER A 559 -20.57 36.38 -18.78
CA SER A 559 -21.10 37.15 -17.66
C SER A 559 -20.15 38.30 -17.35
N ALA A 560 -20.56 39.51 -17.73
CA ALA A 560 -20.03 40.74 -17.17
C ALA A 560 -20.68 40.97 -15.79
N GLY A 561 -19.90 40.94 -14.71
CA GLY A 561 -20.30 41.49 -13.42
C GLY A 561 -19.97 40.63 -12.20
N GLU A 562 -19.20 41.25 -11.30
CA GLU A 562 -18.82 40.85 -9.93
C GLU A 562 -17.69 39.81 -9.83
N SER A 563 -16.52 40.33 -9.41
CA SER A 563 -15.35 39.57 -9.00
C SER A 563 -15.73 38.60 -7.88
N ASP A 564 -15.84 37.33 -8.24
CA ASP A 564 -15.99 36.24 -7.30
C ASP A 564 -14.75 36.21 -6.40
N GLN A 565 -14.95 36.21 -5.08
CA GLN A 565 -13.87 36.24 -4.10
C GLN A 565 -12.95 35.00 -4.19
N LEU A 566 -13.33 34.01 -5.00
CA LEU A 566 -12.57 32.81 -5.32
C LEU A 566 -11.50 33.04 -6.41
N ASP A 567 -11.70 33.98 -7.35
CA ASP A 567 -10.72 34.22 -8.43
C ASP A 567 -9.45 34.94 -7.92
N ASN A 568 -9.55 35.66 -6.79
CA ASN A 568 -8.41 36.32 -6.15
C ASN A 568 -7.52 35.38 -5.32
N LEU A 569 -7.91 34.12 -5.11
CA LEU A 569 -7.09 33.14 -4.36
C LEU A 569 -6.01 32.48 -5.21
N PHE A 570 -6.14 32.53 -6.55
CA PHE A 570 -5.23 31.85 -7.49
C PHE A 570 -4.45 32.83 -8.39
N GLN A 571 -4.61 34.15 -8.17
CA GLN A 571 -3.93 35.19 -8.93
C GLN A 571 -2.74 35.81 -8.19
N GLU A 572 -1.81 34.98 -7.71
CA GLU A 572 -0.41 35.41 -7.57
C GLU A 572 0.53 34.24 -7.86
N SER A 573 0.86 34.06 -9.14
CA SER A 573 2.20 33.69 -9.58
C SER A 573 2.30 33.76 -11.12
N PRO A 574 3.04 34.75 -11.66
CA PRO A 574 3.59 34.65 -12.99
C PRO A 574 5.00 34.05 -12.89
N CYS A 575 5.17 32.80 -13.34
CA CYS A 575 6.37 32.19 -13.93
C CYS A 575 6.26 30.66 -13.95
#